data_AF-A0A257N3F8-F1
#
_entry.id   AF-A0A257N3F8-F1
#
_cell.length_a   1.000
_cell.length_b   1.000
_cell.length_c   1.000
_cell.angle_alpha   90.00
_cell.angle_beta   90.00
_cell.angle_gamma   90.00
#
_symmetry.space_group_name_H-M   'P 1'
#
loop_
_entity.id
_entity.type
_entity.pdbx_description
1 polymer ?
#
loop_
_entity_poly.entity_id
_entity_poly.type
_entity_poly.pdbx_seq_one_letter_code
_entity_poly.pdbx_strand_id
1 'polypeptide(L)'
;MGNAYIFSGFIHEITARKASEQKIRQAEVNLAIAQSEIKIAQRIQSSLSPSAPIRTDHFEVTGFCLPAAQVGGDYFDYFFRNQDQLDMIIADVSGHSIGPALFMVETRSAIRTQANRLGTPSETLAVLNNFLFEDLDNADYFITLFYLQYDIATQQLSFANAGHPPPLLLSPFQRECRQLDADGMILGVRKNVIFEEKTTIISNGDLILFYTDGLTEAENPDGDFFGVERLSEVFIQNAQLSPEKIIDALLTHLKQFCQSELFKDDITLMVFKRG
;
A
#
# COMPACT_ATOMS: atom_id res chain seq x y z
N MET A 1 36.87 -57.39 -24.80
CA MET A 1 36.98 -56.01 -24.28
C MET A 1 35.68 -55.19 -24.40
N GLY A 2 34.55 -55.70 -24.91
CA GLY A 2 33.31 -54.91 -25.08
C GLY A 2 32.48 -54.65 -23.80
N ASN A 3 32.48 -55.57 -22.83
CA ASN A 3 31.62 -55.45 -21.63
C ASN A 3 32.09 -54.40 -20.60
N ALA A 4 33.38 -54.03 -20.58
CA ALA A 4 33.89 -53.06 -19.63
C ALA A 4 33.47 -51.62 -19.97
N TYR A 5 33.38 -51.28 -21.26
CA TYR A 5 32.95 -49.96 -21.72
C TYR A 5 31.46 -49.71 -21.52
N ILE A 6 30.62 -50.74 -21.72
CA ILE A 6 29.18 -50.67 -21.46
C ILE A 6 28.93 -50.46 -19.96
N PHE A 7 29.60 -51.22 -19.09
CA PHE A 7 29.45 -51.09 -17.65
C PHE A 7 29.91 -49.72 -17.12
N SER A 8 31.01 -49.17 -17.65
CA SER A 8 31.49 -47.83 -17.30
C SER A 8 30.52 -46.72 -17.75
N GLY A 9 29.89 -46.86 -18.92
CA GLY A 9 28.86 -45.93 -19.39
C GLY A 9 27.61 -45.93 -18.50
N PHE A 10 27.12 -47.12 -18.14
CA PHE A 10 25.97 -47.27 -17.22
C PHE A 10 26.25 -46.73 -15.82
N ILE A 11 27.44 -46.97 -15.26
CA ILE A 11 27.84 -46.42 -13.93
C ILE A 11 27.88 -44.88 -13.98
N HIS A 12 28.44 -44.31 -15.04
CA HIS A 12 28.51 -42.86 -15.22
C HIS A 12 27.12 -42.23 -15.33
N GLU A 13 26.22 -42.85 -16.10
CA GLU A 13 24.83 -42.42 -16.28
C GLU A 13 24.00 -42.52 -14.98
N ILE A 14 24.16 -43.61 -14.21
CA ILE A 14 23.51 -43.77 -12.90
C ILE A 14 24.02 -42.74 -11.89
N THR A 15 25.32 -42.42 -11.92
CA THR A 15 25.93 -41.45 -11.00
C THR A 15 25.50 -40.02 -11.36
N ALA A 16 25.46 -39.68 -12.65
CA ALA A 16 24.95 -38.41 -13.14
C ALA A 16 23.46 -38.23 -12.79
N ARG A 17 22.66 -39.28 -12.96
CA ARG A 17 21.23 -39.27 -12.60
C ARG A 17 21.03 -39.07 -11.09
N LYS A 18 21.74 -39.81 -10.24
CA LYS A 18 21.66 -39.64 -8.77
C LYS A 18 22.09 -38.25 -8.32
N ALA A 19 23.14 -37.68 -8.94
CA ALA A 19 23.57 -36.32 -8.65
C ALA A 19 22.52 -35.28 -9.07
N SER A 20 21.83 -35.49 -10.20
CA SER A 20 20.71 -34.64 -10.64
C SER A 20 19.52 -34.73 -9.68
N GLU A 21 19.12 -35.94 -9.29
CA GLU A 21 18.03 -36.17 -8.32
C GLU A 21 18.34 -35.51 -6.97
N GLN A 22 19.60 -35.58 -6.51
CA GLN A 22 20.02 -34.92 -5.27
C GLN A 22 20.02 -33.38 -5.39
N LYS A 23 20.42 -32.83 -6.55
CA LYS A 23 20.33 -31.38 -6.83
C LYS A 23 18.88 -30.90 -6.85
N ILE A 24 17.98 -31.64 -7.50
CA ILE A 24 16.55 -31.32 -7.53
C ILE A 24 15.99 -31.32 -6.10
N ARG A 25 16.28 -32.37 -5.32
CA ARG A 25 15.84 -32.45 -3.92
C ARG A 25 16.38 -31.31 -3.06
N GLN A 26 17.64 -30.92 -3.27
CA GLN A 26 18.21 -29.77 -2.54
C GLN A 26 17.54 -28.45 -2.95
N ALA A 27 17.25 -28.28 -4.25
CA ALA A 27 16.53 -27.11 -4.74
C ALA A 27 15.09 -27.04 -4.17
N GLU A 28 14.40 -28.18 -4.07
CA GLU A 28 13.07 -28.26 -3.45
C GLU A 28 13.11 -27.88 -1.97
N VAL A 29 14.10 -28.37 -1.21
CA VAL A 29 14.29 -28.01 0.21
C VAL A 29 14.57 -26.51 0.35
N ASN A 30 15.47 -25.96 -0.47
CA ASN A 30 15.81 -24.53 -0.42
C ASN A 30 14.60 -23.65 -0.78
N LEU A 31 13.82 -24.06 -1.79
CA LEU A 31 12.59 -23.36 -2.18
C LEU A 31 11.55 -23.40 -1.04
N ALA A 32 11.38 -24.54 -0.38
CA ALA A 32 10.47 -24.67 0.76
C ALA A 32 10.87 -23.76 1.94
N ILE A 33 12.18 -23.66 2.23
CA ILE A 33 12.71 -22.76 3.25
C ILE A 33 12.42 -21.30 2.87
N ALA A 34 12.77 -20.88 1.65
CA ALA A 34 12.53 -19.51 1.17
C ALA A 34 11.03 -19.15 1.21
N GLN A 35 10.15 -20.04 0.77
CA GLN A 35 8.70 -19.84 0.85
C GLN A 35 8.20 -19.70 2.30
N SER A 36 8.80 -20.43 3.24
CA SER A 36 8.47 -20.32 4.65
C SER A 36 8.89 -18.95 5.22
N GLU A 37 10.08 -18.47 4.87
CA GLU A 37 10.57 -17.16 5.31
C GLU A 37 9.71 -16.02 4.76
N ILE A 38 9.32 -16.08 3.48
CA ILE A 38 8.44 -15.06 2.89
C ILE A 38 7.06 -15.07 3.55
N LYS A 39 6.50 -16.25 3.87
CA LYS A 39 5.22 -16.32 4.62
C LYS A 39 5.31 -15.69 6.01
N ILE A 40 6.47 -15.77 6.66
CA ILE A 40 6.70 -15.10 7.95
C ILE A 40 6.71 -13.59 7.73
N ALA A 41 7.44 -13.10 6.73
CA ALA A 41 7.50 -11.67 6.39
C ALA A 41 6.10 -11.12 6.05
N GLN A 42 5.32 -11.84 5.26
CA GLN A 42 3.94 -11.50 4.92
C GLN A 42 3.07 -11.36 6.17
N ARG A 43 3.14 -12.33 7.09
CA ARG A 43 2.38 -12.28 8.35
C ARG A 43 2.76 -11.07 9.21
N ILE A 44 4.05 -10.75 9.27
CA ILE A 44 4.53 -9.56 9.99
C ILE A 44 3.94 -8.31 9.34
N GLN A 45 4.11 -8.14 8.02
CA GLN A 45 3.58 -6.99 7.28
C GLN A 45 2.07 -6.82 7.47
N SER A 46 1.28 -7.89 7.29
CA SER A 46 -0.17 -7.83 7.50
C SER A 46 -0.57 -7.49 8.94
N SER A 47 0.28 -7.79 9.93
CA SER A 47 0.03 -7.44 11.34
C SER A 47 0.36 -5.98 11.68
N LEU A 48 1.07 -5.27 10.79
CA LEU A 48 1.50 -3.89 11.01
C LEU A 48 0.43 -2.87 10.61
N SER A 49 -0.39 -3.18 9.60
CA SER A 49 -1.55 -2.37 9.24
C SER A 49 -2.71 -2.58 10.23
N PRO A 50 -3.62 -1.60 10.37
CA PRO A 50 -4.81 -1.75 11.20
C PRO A 50 -5.63 -3.00 10.84
N SER A 51 -5.92 -3.83 11.84
CA SER A 51 -6.67 -5.08 11.66
C SER A 51 -8.18 -4.92 11.81
N ALA A 52 -8.65 -3.76 12.27
CA ALA A 52 -10.06 -3.50 12.55
C ALA A 52 -10.41 -2.05 12.21
N PRO A 53 -11.66 -1.79 11.77
CA PRO A 53 -12.13 -0.42 11.55
C PRO A 53 -12.21 0.35 12.87
N ILE A 54 -11.98 1.66 12.82
CA ILE A 54 -12.39 2.56 13.90
C ILE A 54 -13.82 2.98 13.62
N ARG A 55 -14.75 2.63 14.52
CA ARG A 55 -16.16 3.00 14.45
C ARG A 55 -16.52 3.84 15.67
N THR A 56 -16.99 5.05 15.43
CA THR A 56 -17.48 5.98 16.46
C THR A 56 -18.86 6.49 16.08
N ASP A 57 -19.52 7.22 16.99
CA ASP A 57 -20.79 7.88 16.68
C ASP A 57 -20.65 9.04 15.66
N HIS A 58 -19.40 9.47 15.39
CA HIS A 58 -19.13 10.64 14.54
C HIS A 58 -18.45 10.28 13.22
N PHE A 59 -17.77 9.15 13.11
CA PHE A 59 -17.12 8.73 11.88
C PHE A 59 -16.77 7.24 11.92
N GLU A 60 -16.54 6.69 10.73
CA GLU A 60 -15.98 5.37 10.51
C GLU A 60 -14.78 5.46 9.56
N VAL A 61 -13.71 4.73 9.87
CA VAL A 61 -12.58 4.53 8.97
C VAL A 61 -12.20 3.05 8.90
N THR A 62 -11.93 2.58 7.70
CA THR A 62 -11.44 1.23 7.44
C THR A 62 -10.50 1.24 6.25
N GLY A 63 -9.58 0.27 6.21
CA GLY A 63 -8.68 0.08 5.08
C GLY A 63 -8.54 -1.37 4.70
N PHE A 64 -8.01 -1.60 3.51
CA PHE A 64 -7.80 -2.90 2.91
C PHE A 64 -6.61 -2.83 1.97
N CYS A 65 -5.78 -3.87 1.97
CA CYS A 65 -4.65 -4.02 1.07
C CYS A 65 -4.70 -5.42 0.45
N LEU A 66 -4.70 -5.47 -0.88
CA LEU A 66 -4.55 -6.68 -1.67
C LEU A 66 -3.16 -6.67 -2.30
N PRO A 67 -2.20 -7.43 -1.76
CA PRO A 67 -0.86 -7.44 -2.30
C PRO A 67 -0.79 -8.22 -3.63
N ALA A 68 -0.02 -7.71 -4.60
CA ALA A 68 0.26 -8.40 -5.86
C ALA A 68 1.25 -9.56 -5.69
N ALA A 69 2.17 -9.42 -4.75
CA ALA A 69 3.15 -10.43 -4.39
C ALA A 69 2.91 -10.99 -2.98
N GLN A 70 3.82 -11.84 -2.51
CA GLN A 70 3.72 -12.38 -1.15
C GLN A 70 4.00 -11.31 -0.07
N VAL A 71 4.76 -10.27 -0.42
CA VAL A 71 5.02 -9.07 0.40
C VAL A 71 4.95 -7.85 -0.52
N GLY A 72 4.42 -6.75 -0.01
CA GLY A 72 4.11 -5.56 -0.78
C GLY A 72 4.94 -4.32 -0.40
N GLY A 73 4.94 -3.31 -1.26
CA GLY A 73 5.47 -1.96 -0.97
C GLY A 73 4.43 -1.08 -0.28
N ASP A 74 3.15 -1.38 -0.50
CA ASP A 74 2.03 -0.60 0.00
C ASP A 74 1.89 -0.60 1.53
N TYR A 75 1.43 0.54 2.04
CA TYR A 75 1.08 0.72 3.44
C TYR A 75 -0.07 1.69 3.63
N PHE A 76 -0.96 1.34 4.55
CA PHE A 76 -1.94 2.28 5.08
C PHE A 76 -2.00 2.16 6.60
N ASP A 77 -2.39 3.24 7.24
CA ASP A 77 -2.59 3.26 8.68
C ASP A 77 -3.60 4.31 9.10
N TYR A 78 -4.26 4.06 10.22
CA TYR A 78 -5.08 5.03 10.89
C TYR A 78 -5.00 4.82 12.40
N PHE A 79 -4.75 5.90 13.13
CA PHE A 79 -4.58 5.81 14.58
C PHE A 79 -4.81 7.13 15.28
N PHE A 80 -5.24 7.04 16.53
CA PHE A 80 -5.36 8.19 17.40
C PHE A 80 -3.98 8.65 17.86
N ARG A 81 -3.65 9.91 17.56
CA ARG A 81 -2.48 10.61 18.14
C ARG A 81 -2.75 10.98 19.60
N ASN A 82 -3.98 11.38 19.88
CA ASN A 82 -4.54 11.65 21.20
C ASN A 82 -6.07 11.44 21.14
N GLN A 83 -6.80 11.90 22.16
CA GLN A 83 -8.25 11.68 22.22
C GLN A 83 -9.04 12.38 21.10
N ASP A 84 -8.51 13.45 20.52
CA ASP A 84 -9.23 14.33 19.59
C ASP A 84 -8.61 14.38 18.19
N GLN A 85 -7.51 13.65 17.95
CA GLN A 85 -6.78 13.69 16.68
C GLN A 85 -6.58 12.28 16.12
N LEU A 86 -7.10 12.07 14.91
CA LEU A 86 -6.94 10.86 14.13
C LEU A 86 -5.97 11.13 12.97
N ASP A 87 -4.90 10.36 12.91
CA ASP A 87 -3.99 10.37 11.78
C ASP A 87 -4.40 9.26 10.81
N MET A 88 -4.32 9.55 9.51
CA MET A 88 -4.59 8.63 8.40
C MET A 88 -3.46 8.76 7.39
N ILE A 89 -2.89 7.62 7.00
CA ILE A 89 -1.74 7.54 6.12
C ILE A 89 -2.01 6.50 5.04
N ILE A 90 -1.57 6.80 3.82
CA ILE A 90 -1.39 5.82 2.75
C ILE A 90 -0.05 6.10 2.05
N ALA A 91 0.67 5.06 1.69
CA ALA A 91 1.98 5.15 1.08
C ALA A 91 2.23 3.95 0.16
N ASP A 92 3.07 4.17 -0.84
CA ASP A 92 3.60 3.14 -1.71
C ASP A 92 5.12 3.32 -1.87
N VAL A 93 5.86 2.21 -1.81
CA VAL A 93 7.30 2.16 -2.00
C VAL A 93 7.59 1.56 -3.37
N SER A 94 8.36 2.29 -4.19
CA SER A 94 8.59 1.93 -5.58
C SER A 94 9.07 0.48 -5.79
N GLY A 95 8.39 -0.26 -6.65
CA GLY A 95 8.75 -1.63 -7.01
C GLY A 95 8.09 -2.69 -6.13
N HIS A 96 8.25 -3.96 -6.50
CA HIS A 96 7.46 -5.06 -5.92
C HIS A 96 8.36 -6.22 -5.46
N SER A 97 8.74 -6.27 -4.18
CA SER A 97 9.48 -7.41 -3.59
C SER A 97 9.69 -7.26 -2.07
N ILE A 98 10.62 -8.03 -1.50
CA ILE A 98 11.07 -7.91 -0.10
C ILE A 98 11.72 -6.53 0.18
N GLY A 99 12.41 -5.92 -0.80
CA GLY A 99 13.07 -4.62 -0.60
C GLY A 99 12.10 -3.51 -0.19
N PRO A 100 11.09 -3.20 -1.04
CA PRO A 100 10.01 -2.26 -0.72
C PRO A 100 9.34 -2.54 0.63
N ALA A 101 9.07 -3.82 0.93
CA ALA A 101 8.46 -4.21 2.20
C ALA A 101 9.30 -3.82 3.44
N LEU A 102 10.64 -3.82 3.35
CA LEU A 102 11.50 -3.38 4.46
C LEU A 102 11.41 -1.86 4.67
N PHE A 103 11.46 -1.08 3.59
CA PHE A 103 11.30 0.38 3.66
C PHE A 103 9.91 0.79 4.12
N MET A 104 8.88 0.02 3.78
CA MET A 104 7.54 0.20 4.31
C MET A 104 7.53 0.08 5.85
N VAL A 105 8.13 -1.00 6.38
CA VAL A 105 8.20 -1.24 7.84
C VAL A 105 8.97 -0.12 8.55
N GLU A 106 10.06 0.35 7.96
CA GLU A 106 10.85 1.48 8.47
C GLU A 106 10.03 2.78 8.46
N THR A 107 9.39 3.08 7.34
CA THR A 107 8.53 4.26 7.15
C THR A 107 7.41 4.29 8.18
N ARG A 108 6.68 3.19 8.35
CA ARG A 108 5.68 3.03 9.41
C ARG A 108 6.25 3.33 10.78
N SER A 109 7.40 2.73 11.10
CA SER A 109 8.02 2.88 12.43
C SER A 109 8.43 4.33 12.69
N ALA A 110 8.98 5.00 11.68
CA ALA A 110 9.32 6.42 11.73
C ALA A 110 8.06 7.28 11.92
N ILE A 111 6.98 7.05 11.16
CA ILE A 111 5.69 7.76 11.29
C ILE A 111 5.13 7.61 12.70
N ARG A 112 5.00 6.38 13.21
CA ARG A 112 4.46 6.11 14.55
C ARG A 112 5.29 6.76 15.65
N THR A 113 6.60 6.88 15.45
CA THR A 113 7.50 7.57 16.38
C THR A 113 7.32 9.08 16.32
N GLN A 114 7.21 9.65 15.11
CA GLN A 114 6.99 11.08 14.93
C GLN A 114 5.60 11.52 15.37
N ALA A 115 4.57 10.68 15.24
CA ALA A 115 3.23 11.05 15.66
C ALA A 115 3.11 11.31 17.17
N ASN A 116 4.01 10.75 17.98
CA ASN A 116 4.12 11.08 19.41
C ASN A 116 4.64 12.50 19.68
N ARG A 117 5.19 13.17 18.66
CA ARG A 117 5.63 14.57 18.69
C ARG A 117 4.56 15.37 17.97
N LEU A 118 4.00 16.41 18.60
CA LEU A 118 2.83 17.19 18.14
C LEU A 118 3.07 18.04 16.86
N GLY A 119 3.68 17.46 15.83
CA GLY A 119 3.96 18.10 14.54
C GLY A 119 2.84 17.92 13.52
N THR A 120 2.82 18.82 12.55
CA THR A 120 1.83 18.83 11.45
C THR A 120 2.17 17.78 10.37
N PRO A 121 1.27 17.50 9.40
CA PRO A 121 1.55 16.57 8.30
C PRO A 121 2.79 16.96 7.49
N SER A 122 2.94 18.25 7.15
CA SER A 122 4.08 18.73 6.36
C SER A 122 5.41 18.61 7.10
N GLU A 123 5.44 18.95 8.39
CA GLU A 123 6.61 18.79 9.25
C GLU A 123 7.00 17.32 9.38
N THR A 124 5.99 16.44 9.55
CA THR A 124 6.21 15.00 9.67
C THR A 124 6.82 14.43 8.39
N LEU A 125 6.30 14.82 7.22
CA LEU A 125 6.87 14.44 5.92
C LEU A 125 8.31 14.96 5.73
N ALA A 126 8.59 16.20 6.14
CA ALA A 126 9.94 16.77 6.05
C ALA A 126 10.95 15.98 6.90
N VAL A 127 10.56 15.61 8.12
CA VAL A 127 11.39 14.78 9.01
C VAL A 127 11.58 13.38 8.43
N LEU A 128 10.50 12.75 7.94
CA LEU A 128 10.55 11.43 7.31
C LEU A 128 11.46 11.41 6.09
N ASN A 129 11.32 12.37 5.19
CA ASN A 129 12.15 12.49 4.00
C ASN A 129 13.63 12.57 4.36
N ASN A 130 13.98 13.44 5.32
CA ASN A 130 15.37 13.59 5.74
C ASN A 130 15.92 12.36 6.46
N PHE A 131 15.08 11.65 7.21
CA PHE A 131 15.44 10.41 7.89
C PHE A 131 15.72 9.28 6.90
N LEU A 132 14.84 9.08 5.91
CA LEU A 132 14.91 7.96 4.97
C LEU A 132 15.80 8.24 3.75
N PHE A 133 16.17 9.51 3.48
CA PHE A 133 16.81 9.89 2.22
C PHE A 133 18.05 9.06 1.88
N GLU A 134 19.00 8.91 2.81
CA GLU A 134 20.26 8.23 2.48
C GLU A 134 20.03 6.75 2.18
N ASP A 135 19.13 6.10 2.92
CA ASP A 135 18.85 4.68 2.72
C ASP A 135 18.06 4.43 1.44
N LEU A 136 17.11 5.30 1.11
CA LEU A 136 16.33 5.25 -0.14
C LEU A 136 17.21 5.53 -1.37
N ASP A 137 18.00 6.61 -1.35
CA ASP A 137 18.89 7.02 -2.44
C ASP A 137 19.95 5.95 -2.74
N ASN A 138 20.58 5.38 -1.70
CA ASN A 138 21.58 4.33 -1.87
C ASN A 138 21.02 3.01 -2.43
N ALA A 139 19.73 2.76 -2.23
CA ALA A 139 19.07 1.53 -2.64
C ALA A 139 18.22 1.70 -3.91
N ASP A 140 18.26 2.88 -4.55
CA ASP A 140 17.46 3.24 -5.73
C ASP A 140 15.94 3.08 -5.52
N TYR A 141 15.44 3.37 -4.30
CA TYR A 141 14.02 3.36 -3.96
C TYR A 141 13.48 4.76 -3.70
N PHE A 142 12.18 4.95 -3.90
CA PHE A 142 11.45 6.14 -3.45
C PHE A 142 10.10 5.75 -2.86
N ILE A 143 9.48 6.68 -2.14
CA ILE A 143 8.19 6.46 -1.49
C ILE A 143 7.24 7.59 -1.86
N THR A 144 6.05 7.23 -2.34
CA THR A 144 4.92 8.14 -2.41
C THR A 144 4.15 8.06 -1.09
N LEU A 145 3.75 9.19 -0.51
CA LEU A 145 3.00 9.17 0.76
C LEU A 145 1.98 10.30 0.87
N PHE A 146 0.76 9.98 1.27
CA PHE A 146 -0.23 10.97 1.68
C PHE A 146 -0.46 10.90 3.19
N TYR A 147 -0.34 12.04 3.86
CA TYR A 147 -0.55 12.16 5.31
C TYR A 147 -1.73 13.08 5.57
N LEU A 148 -2.74 12.59 6.29
CA LEU A 148 -3.87 13.37 6.75
C LEU A 148 -4.03 13.30 8.28
N GLN A 149 -4.26 14.44 8.90
CA GLN A 149 -4.69 14.59 10.29
C GLN A 149 -6.13 15.09 10.31
N TYR A 150 -6.99 14.42 11.07
CA TYR A 150 -8.37 14.81 11.32
C TYR A 150 -8.52 15.22 12.78
N ASP A 151 -8.86 16.49 13.00
CA ASP A 151 -9.22 17.02 14.31
C ASP A 151 -10.73 16.85 14.53
N ILE A 152 -11.08 16.00 15.50
CA ILE A 152 -12.45 15.56 15.77
C ILE A 152 -13.30 16.70 16.34
N ALA A 153 -12.70 17.57 17.15
CA ALA A 153 -13.39 18.67 17.81
C ALA A 153 -13.76 19.79 16.83
N THR A 154 -12.85 20.13 15.93
CA THR A 154 -13.02 21.22 14.95
C THR A 154 -13.53 20.75 13.60
N GLN A 155 -13.51 19.43 13.34
CA GLN A 155 -13.85 18.82 12.06
C GLN A 155 -12.92 19.27 10.92
N GLN A 156 -11.70 19.70 11.26
CA GLN A 156 -10.70 20.14 10.31
C GLN A 156 -9.84 18.96 9.88
N LEU A 157 -9.60 18.88 8.57
CA LEU A 157 -8.57 18.05 7.98
C LEU A 157 -7.36 18.93 7.70
N SER A 158 -6.18 18.47 8.08
CA SER A 158 -4.89 19.00 7.67
C SER A 158 -4.13 17.91 6.94
N PHE A 159 -3.56 18.19 5.78
CA PHE A 159 -2.88 17.17 4.99
C PHE A 159 -1.69 17.72 4.20
N ALA A 160 -0.78 16.81 3.87
CA ALA A 160 0.35 17.05 2.99
C ALA A 160 0.57 15.81 2.11
N ASN A 161 1.10 16.03 0.90
CA ASN A 161 1.29 14.98 -0.09
C ASN A 161 2.77 14.93 -0.52
N ALA A 162 3.37 13.74 -0.46
CA ALA A 162 4.69 13.43 -0.98
C ALA A 162 4.56 12.67 -2.30
N GLY A 163 3.85 13.25 -3.27
CA GLY A 163 3.70 12.70 -4.63
C GLY A 163 2.84 11.44 -4.74
N HIS A 164 1.99 11.16 -3.77
CA HIS A 164 1.01 10.06 -3.81
C HIS A 164 -0.24 10.45 -4.61
N PRO A 165 -0.98 9.49 -5.19
CA PRO A 165 -2.29 9.76 -5.77
C PRO A 165 -3.20 10.51 -4.78
N PRO A 166 -3.78 11.65 -5.17
CA PRO A 166 -4.54 12.47 -4.25
C PRO A 166 -5.88 11.80 -3.90
N PRO A 167 -6.21 11.66 -2.60
CA PRO A 167 -7.46 11.07 -2.16
C PRO A 167 -8.70 11.81 -2.71
N LEU A 168 -9.77 11.07 -2.96
CA LEU A 168 -11.04 11.61 -3.45
C LEU A 168 -11.94 11.97 -2.26
N LEU A 169 -12.27 13.25 -2.10
CA LEU A 169 -13.32 13.74 -1.21
C LEU A 169 -14.64 13.78 -1.97
N LEU A 170 -15.68 13.18 -1.40
CA LEU A 170 -17.04 13.20 -1.90
C LEU A 170 -17.97 13.77 -0.83
N SER A 171 -18.64 14.88 -1.13
CA SER A 171 -19.76 15.34 -0.31
C SER A 171 -21.05 14.65 -0.75
N PRO A 172 -21.94 14.22 0.16
CA PRO A 172 -23.17 13.52 -0.20
C PRO A 172 -24.14 14.39 -1.00
N PHE A 173 -24.01 15.72 -0.92
CA PHE A 173 -24.82 16.69 -1.68
C PHE A 173 -24.25 16.98 -3.07
N GLN A 174 -23.04 16.51 -3.37
CA GLN A 174 -22.36 16.71 -4.64
C GLN A 174 -22.18 15.35 -5.31
N ARG A 175 -22.43 15.28 -6.62
CA ARG A 175 -22.18 14.06 -7.41
C ARG A 175 -20.83 14.10 -8.11
N GLU A 176 -19.87 14.76 -7.47
CA GLU A 176 -18.55 15.00 -8.02
C GLU A 176 -17.51 14.80 -6.92
N CYS A 177 -16.43 14.10 -7.26
CA CYS A 177 -15.29 13.90 -6.38
C CYS A 177 -14.32 15.06 -6.54
N ARG A 178 -13.85 15.61 -5.42
CA ARG A 178 -12.76 16.59 -5.38
C ARG A 178 -11.49 15.91 -4.89
N GLN A 179 -10.38 16.12 -5.58
CA GLN A 179 -9.08 15.64 -5.11
C GLN A 179 -8.55 16.49 -3.93
N LEU A 180 -8.05 15.81 -2.91
CA LEU A 180 -7.28 16.42 -1.82
C LEU A 180 -5.81 16.37 -2.21
N ASP A 181 -5.28 17.46 -2.77
CA ASP A 181 -3.90 17.51 -3.23
C ASP A 181 -3.13 18.71 -2.67
N ALA A 182 -1.86 18.50 -2.38
CA ALA A 182 -0.92 19.47 -1.82
C ALA A 182 0.45 19.31 -2.51
N ASP A 183 1.14 20.41 -2.77
CA ASP A 183 2.42 20.38 -3.47
C ASP A 183 3.50 19.71 -2.61
N GLY A 184 4.16 18.70 -3.16
CA GLY A 184 5.29 18.04 -2.52
C GLY A 184 6.01 17.07 -3.46
N MET A 185 7.18 16.62 -3.04
CA MET A 185 8.01 15.70 -3.81
C MET A 185 8.02 14.33 -3.15
N ILE A 186 8.07 13.26 -3.96
CA ILE A 186 8.27 11.89 -3.48
C ILE A 186 9.49 11.81 -2.54
N LEU A 187 9.39 10.97 -1.52
CA LEU A 187 10.43 10.79 -0.52
C LEU A 187 11.61 10.04 -1.14
N GLY A 188 12.84 10.39 -0.73
CA GLY A 188 14.07 9.72 -1.17
C GLY A 188 14.77 10.37 -2.38
N VAL A 189 14.13 11.31 -3.09
CA VAL A 189 14.73 11.94 -4.28
C VAL A 189 15.59 13.16 -3.97
N ARG A 190 15.24 13.92 -2.91
CA ARG A 190 15.97 15.12 -2.52
C ARG A 190 15.90 15.34 -1.01
N LYS A 191 17.00 15.72 -0.36
CA LYS A 191 16.99 16.18 1.03
C LYS A 191 16.34 17.56 1.19
N ASN A 192 15.83 17.84 2.39
CA ASN A 192 15.30 19.14 2.79
C ASN A 192 14.16 19.66 1.88
N VAL A 193 13.31 18.74 1.43
CA VAL A 193 12.06 19.09 0.73
C VAL A 193 11.12 19.82 1.68
N ILE A 194 10.53 20.91 1.19
CA ILE A 194 9.44 21.62 1.86
C ILE A 194 8.15 21.07 1.28
N PHE A 195 7.28 20.56 2.15
CA PHE A 195 5.97 20.04 1.78
C PHE A 195 4.92 21.12 2.05
N GLU A 196 4.01 21.33 1.10
CA GLU A 196 2.84 22.17 1.31
C GLU A 196 1.90 21.48 2.30
N GLU A 197 1.31 22.28 3.18
CA GLU A 197 0.21 21.86 4.03
C GLU A 197 -1.06 22.57 3.63
N LYS A 198 -2.12 21.81 3.41
CA LYS A 198 -3.45 22.34 3.15
C LYS A 198 -4.43 21.89 4.21
N THR A 199 -5.46 22.69 4.40
CA THR A 199 -6.55 22.37 5.32
C THR A 199 -7.90 22.51 4.65
N THR A 200 -8.88 21.72 5.11
CA THR A 200 -10.28 21.83 4.69
C THR A 200 -11.18 21.37 5.83
N ILE A 201 -12.42 21.84 5.87
CA ILE A 201 -13.43 21.34 6.81
C ILE A 201 -14.18 20.18 6.14
N ILE A 202 -14.53 19.16 6.92
CA ILE A 202 -15.37 18.05 6.49
C ILE A 202 -16.75 18.14 7.15
N SER A 203 -17.80 17.87 6.37
CA SER A 203 -19.20 17.92 6.81
C SER A 203 -19.75 16.52 7.07
N ASN A 204 -20.88 16.45 7.79
CA ASN A 204 -21.59 15.19 8.03
C ASN A 204 -21.95 14.50 6.70
N GLY A 205 -21.68 13.19 6.64
CA GLY A 205 -21.90 12.37 5.46
C GLY A 205 -20.81 12.46 4.39
N ASP A 206 -19.83 13.34 4.51
CA ASP A 206 -18.69 13.39 3.58
C ASP A 206 -17.86 12.11 3.67
N LEU A 207 -17.31 11.69 2.54
CA LEU A 207 -16.45 10.51 2.41
C LEU A 207 -15.10 10.90 1.82
N ILE A 208 -14.04 10.24 2.27
CA ILE A 208 -12.71 10.33 1.69
C ILE A 208 -12.28 8.92 1.27
N LEU A 209 -11.89 8.76 0.02
CA LEU A 209 -11.30 7.55 -0.53
C LEU A 209 -9.81 7.78 -0.80
N PHE A 210 -8.98 7.06 -0.07
CA PHE A 210 -7.54 6.93 -0.29
C PHE A 210 -7.30 5.67 -1.10
N TYR A 211 -6.36 5.73 -2.05
CA TYR A 211 -6.05 4.64 -2.95
C TYR A 211 -4.60 4.72 -3.43
N THR A 212 -3.99 3.58 -3.72
CA THR A 212 -2.72 3.49 -4.44
C THR A 212 -2.93 3.42 -5.95
N ASP A 213 -1.88 3.72 -6.71
CA ASP A 213 -1.91 3.71 -8.17
C ASP A 213 -2.15 2.31 -8.75
N GLY A 214 -1.77 1.24 -8.05
CA GLY A 214 -2.10 -0.14 -8.44
C GLY A 214 -3.61 -0.38 -8.65
N LEU A 215 -4.49 0.43 -8.05
CA LEU A 215 -5.92 0.43 -8.36
C LEU A 215 -6.22 1.10 -9.72
N THR A 216 -5.69 2.30 -9.94
CA THR A 216 -6.00 3.11 -11.13
C THR A 216 -5.27 2.62 -12.38
N GLU A 217 -4.08 2.06 -12.22
CA GLU A 217 -3.24 1.51 -13.29
C GLU A 217 -3.53 0.03 -13.57
N ALA A 218 -4.49 -0.57 -12.86
CA ALA A 218 -4.96 -1.92 -13.19
C ALA A 218 -5.56 -1.95 -14.61
N GLU A 219 -5.05 -2.85 -15.45
CA GLU A 219 -5.42 -2.96 -16.85
C GLU A 219 -6.52 -4.00 -17.08
N ASN A 220 -7.39 -3.74 -18.05
CA ASN A 220 -8.25 -4.76 -18.65
C ASN A 220 -7.48 -5.56 -19.74
N PRO A 221 -8.08 -6.62 -20.32
CA PRO A 221 -7.43 -7.39 -21.39
C PRO A 221 -7.09 -6.60 -22.66
N ASP A 222 -7.75 -5.46 -22.88
CA ASP A 222 -7.51 -4.56 -24.00
C ASP A 222 -6.35 -3.57 -23.73
N GLY A 223 -5.82 -3.55 -22.49
CA GLY A 223 -4.74 -2.66 -22.06
C GLY A 223 -5.21 -1.29 -21.56
N ASP A 224 -6.51 -1.07 -21.39
CA ASP A 224 -7.03 0.16 -20.80
C ASP A 224 -6.92 0.13 -19.27
N PHE A 225 -6.42 1.21 -18.69
CA PHE A 225 -6.40 1.42 -17.24
C PHE A 225 -7.80 1.61 -16.66
N PHE A 226 -8.00 1.17 -15.41
CA PHE A 226 -9.22 1.39 -14.66
C PHE A 226 -9.50 2.90 -14.53
N GLY A 227 -8.47 3.68 -14.15
CA GLY A 227 -8.47 5.13 -14.16
C GLY A 227 -9.26 5.77 -13.03
N VAL A 228 -9.01 7.07 -12.82
CA VAL A 228 -9.63 7.86 -11.75
C VAL A 228 -11.10 8.14 -12.05
N GLU A 229 -11.49 8.22 -13.32
CA GLU A 229 -12.87 8.47 -13.74
C GLU A 229 -13.79 7.32 -13.29
N ARG A 230 -13.44 6.07 -13.63
CA ARG A 230 -14.23 4.90 -13.22
C ARG A 230 -14.23 4.70 -11.72
N LEU A 231 -13.07 4.94 -11.08
CA LEU A 231 -12.95 4.94 -9.62
C LEU A 231 -13.96 5.91 -8.99
N SER A 232 -14.01 7.14 -9.48
CA SER A 232 -14.92 8.19 -9.00
C SER A 232 -16.38 7.79 -9.22
N GLU A 233 -16.73 7.25 -10.38
CA GLU A 233 -18.09 6.79 -10.68
C GLU A 233 -18.56 5.70 -9.70
N VAL A 234 -17.74 4.66 -9.48
CA VAL A 234 -18.07 3.58 -8.55
C VAL A 234 -18.16 4.12 -7.12
N PHE A 235 -17.26 5.02 -6.73
CA PHE A 235 -17.29 5.62 -5.40
C PHE A 235 -18.58 6.43 -5.16
N ILE A 236 -18.99 7.26 -6.12
CA ILE A 236 -20.23 8.06 -6.07
C ILE A 236 -21.46 7.16 -5.98
N GLN A 237 -21.53 6.10 -6.79
CA GLN A 237 -22.68 5.18 -6.81
C GLN A 237 -22.88 4.45 -5.47
N ASN A 238 -21.80 4.25 -4.70
CA ASN A 238 -21.80 3.48 -3.47
C ASN A 238 -21.69 4.35 -2.20
N ALA A 239 -21.71 5.68 -2.31
CA ALA A 239 -21.50 6.63 -1.21
C ALA A 239 -22.42 6.42 0.02
N GLN A 240 -23.61 5.85 -0.18
CA GLN A 240 -24.57 5.58 0.89
C GLN A 240 -24.23 4.32 1.71
N LEU A 241 -23.35 3.46 1.23
CA LEU A 241 -22.94 2.24 1.93
C LEU A 241 -21.98 2.55 3.09
N SER A 242 -21.69 1.53 3.91
CA SER A 242 -20.60 1.63 4.90
C SER A 242 -19.24 1.63 4.19
N PRO A 243 -18.18 2.22 4.80
CA PRO A 243 -16.82 2.20 4.26
C PRO A 243 -16.34 0.82 3.79
N GLU A 244 -16.60 -0.23 4.57
CA GLU A 244 -16.27 -1.61 4.24
C GLU A 244 -16.99 -2.09 2.96
N LYS A 245 -18.27 -1.75 2.81
CA LYS A 245 -19.06 -2.11 1.63
C LYS A 245 -18.68 -1.30 0.39
N ILE A 246 -18.16 -0.09 0.56
CA ILE A 246 -17.59 0.72 -0.53
C ILE A 246 -16.32 0.03 -1.06
N ILE A 247 -15.42 -0.41 -0.17
CA ILE A 247 -14.23 -1.16 -0.55
C ILE A 247 -14.61 -2.46 -1.30
N ASP A 248 -15.56 -3.24 -0.76
CA ASP A 248 -16.06 -4.46 -1.42
C ASP A 248 -16.59 -4.17 -2.84
N ALA A 249 -17.36 -3.08 -3.00
CA ALA A 249 -17.91 -2.68 -4.28
C ALA A 249 -16.81 -2.28 -5.27
N LEU A 250 -15.82 -1.49 -4.83
CA LEU A 250 -14.68 -1.09 -5.66
C LEU A 250 -13.88 -2.29 -6.14
N LEU A 251 -13.52 -3.20 -5.24
CA LEU A 251 -12.78 -4.42 -5.60
C LEU A 251 -13.57 -5.32 -6.56
N THR A 252 -14.88 -5.42 -6.37
CA THR A 252 -15.75 -6.19 -7.26
C THR A 252 -15.76 -5.59 -8.67
N HIS A 253 -15.91 -4.27 -8.79
CA HIS A 253 -15.88 -3.59 -10.09
C HIS A 253 -14.51 -3.68 -10.76
N LEU A 254 -13.43 -3.55 -9.97
CA LEU A 254 -12.06 -3.69 -10.46
C LEU A 254 -11.83 -5.09 -11.07
N LYS A 255 -12.16 -6.15 -10.35
CA LYS A 255 -12.01 -7.54 -10.81
C LYS A 255 -12.84 -7.82 -12.06
N GLN A 256 -14.05 -7.27 -12.13
CA GLN A 256 -14.91 -7.37 -13.32
C GLN A 256 -14.31 -6.64 -14.52
N PHE A 257 -13.78 -5.44 -14.32
CA PHE A 257 -13.14 -4.66 -15.37
C PHE A 257 -11.86 -5.35 -15.89
N CYS A 258 -10.99 -5.78 -14.98
CA CYS A 258 -9.73 -6.44 -15.32
C CYS A 258 -9.91 -7.88 -15.81
N GLN A 259 -11.08 -8.50 -15.56
CA GLN A 259 -11.34 -9.93 -15.77
C GLN A 259 -10.29 -10.82 -15.08
N SER A 260 -9.81 -10.39 -13.92
CA SER A 260 -8.72 -11.01 -13.19
C SER A 260 -8.91 -10.90 -11.68
N GLU A 261 -8.39 -11.90 -10.96
CA GLU A 261 -8.22 -11.88 -9.51
C GLU A 261 -6.75 -11.61 -9.11
N LEU A 262 -5.85 -11.54 -10.08
CA LEU A 262 -4.42 -11.30 -9.92
C LEU A 262 -4.05 -9.96 -10.56
N PHE A 263 -3.33 -9.14 -9.80
CA PHE A 263 -2.92 -7.80 -10.21
C PHE A 263 -1.39 -7.71 -10.25
N LYS A 264 -0.88 -6.77 -11.07
CA LYS A 264 0.57 -6.58 -11.24
C LYS A 264 1.19 -5.82 -10.07
N ASP A 265 0.40 -4.97 -9.42
CA ASP A 265 0.81 -4.13 -8.31
C ASP A 265 -0.14 -4.24 -7.12
N ASP A 266 0.33 -3.82 -5.96
CA ASP A 266 -0.45 -3.81 -4.73
C ASP A 266 -1.64 -2.85 -4.88
N ILE A 267 -2.80 -3.26 -4.35
CA ILE A 267 -4.01 -2.45 -4.35
C ILE A 267 -4.38 -2.15 -2.91
N THR A 268 -4.18 -0.92 -2.51
CA THR A 268 -4.54 -0.44 -1.17
C THR A 268 -5.63 0.60 -1.25
N LEU A 269 -6.62 0.44 -0.37
CA LEU A 269 -7.80 1.28 -0.26
C LEU A 269 -7.99 1.65 1.20
N MET A 270 -8.34 2.90 1.48
CA MET A 270 -8.84 3.32 2.79
C MET A 270 -10.01 4.27 2.59
N VAL A 271 -11.08 4.06 3.37
CA VAL A 271 -12.29 4.87 3.30
C VAL A 271 -12.58 5.45 4.67
N PHE A 272 -12.64 6.77 4.74
CA PHE A 272 -13.16 7.52 5.88
C PHE A 272 -14.55 8.03 5.53
N LYS A 273 -15.50 7.90 6.45
CA LYS A 273 -16.86 8.44 6.32
C LYS A 273 -17.24 9.20 7.57
N ARG A 274 -17.63 10.47 7.41
CA ARG A 274 -18.20 11.27 8.48
C ARG A 274 -19.65 10.85 8.71
N GLY A 275 -20.00 10.61 9.98
CA GLY A 275 -21.36 10.30 10.44
C GLY A 275 -22.33 11.46 10.29
#